data_AF-A0A3A8K3U6-F1
#
_entry.id   AF-A0A3A8K3U6-F1
#
_cell.length_a   1.000
_cell.length_b   1.000
_cell.length_c   1.000
_cell.angle_alpha   90.00
_cell.angle_beta   90.00
_cell.angle_gamma   90.00
#
_symmetry.space_group_name_H-M   'P 1'
#
loop_
_entity.id
_entity.type
_entity.pdbx_description
1 polymer ?
#
loop_
_entity_poly.entity_id
_entity_poly.type
_entity_poly.pdbx_seq_one_letter_code
_entity_poly.pdbx_strand_id
1 'polypeptide(L)'
;MPAEVLVMCSACGRPQTAARRRCVFCNAELPEAPLPPQAPASPPPPPVASLAVDLGNGRGLSVGAERLTYQGRPVGPPLDVAWTRVRGLEWRTRPYLEALGLLAFAVLGFWAPASPLRLMGFLAGALGLLLAALYRHHALTVVVEDGARLQWPLGMALKGSAREARLVAARVALMDTARARGVPVAGPDA
;
A
#
# COMPACT_ATOMS: atom_id res chain seq x y z
N MET A 1 -35.29 -8.78 -7.57
CA MET A 1 -34.76 -9.39 -6.34
C MET A 1 -34.85 -10.90 -6.51
N PRO A 2 -33.76 -11.67 -6.39
CA PRO A 2 -33.82 -13.12 -6.58
C PRO A 2 -34.57 -13.79 -5.40
N ALA A 3 -35.41 -14.77 -5.69
CA ALA A 3 -36.12 -15.54 -4.67
C ALA A 3 -35.13 -16.49 -3.97
N GLU A 4 -34.88 -16.30 -2.67
CA GLU A 4 -34.07 -17.22 -1.89
C GLU A 4 -34.84 -18.51 -1.62
N VAL A 5 -34.35 -19.62 -2.17
CA VAL A 5 -34.91 -20.95 -1.90
C VAL A 5 -34.39 -21.44 -0.54
N LEU A 6 -35.31 -21.70 0.39
CA LEU A 6 -35.02 -22.23 1.71
C LEU A 6 -35.27 -23.74 1.76
N VAL A 7 -34.41 -24.48 2.44
CA VAL A 7 -34.49 -25.92 2.68
C VAL A 7 -34.63 -26.16 4.19
N MET A 8 -35.51 -27.09 4.57
CA MET A 8 -35.66 -27.51 5.97
C MET A 8 -34.55 -28.50 6.35
N CYS A 9 -33.87 -28.26 7.47
CA CYS A 9 -32.95 -29.25 8.03
C CYS A 9 -33.75 -30.43 8.63
N SER A 10 -33.51 -31.65 8.16
CA SER A 10 -34.17 -32.87 8.64
C SER A 10 -33.84 -33.23 10.09
N ALA A 11 -32.71 -32.77 10.62
CA ALA A 11 -32.28 -33.09 11.99
C ALA A 11 -32.85 -32.13 13.05
N CYS A 12 -32.97 -30.84 12.75
CA CYS A 12 -33.40 -29.83 13.73
C CYS A 12 -34.66 -29.05 13.34
N GLY A 13 -35.24 -29.33 12.18
CA GLY A 13 -36.48 -28.72 11.70
C GLY A 13 -36.38 -27.22 11.38
N ARG A 14 -35.17 -26.65 11.26
CA ARG A 14 -34.98 -25.20 11.02
C ARG A 14 -34.73 -24.86 9.55
N PRO A 15 -35.26 -23.71 9.06
CA PRO A 15 -35.07 -23.30 7.67
C PRO A 15 -33.63 -22.82 7.47
N GLN A 16 -33.03 -23.22 6.35
CA GLN A 16 -31.68 -22.87 5.93
C GLN A 16 -31.68 -22.43 4.47
N THR A 17 -30.69 -21.65 4.06
CA THR A 17 -30.52 -21.31 2.65
C THR A 17 -29.98 -22.51 1.86
N ALA A 18 -30.57 -22.79 0.69
CA ALA A 18 -30.17 -23.91 -0.18
C ALA A 18 -28.71 -23.85 -0.67
N ALA A 19 -28.05 -22.69 -0.52
CA ALA A 19 -26.65 -22.49 -0.89
C ALA A 19 -25.64 -23.19 0.05
N ARG A 20 -26.07 -23.69 1.23
CA ARG A 20 -25.19 -24.29 2.23
C ARG A 20 -25.32 -25.81 2.26
N ARG A 21 -24.17 -26.50 2.34
CA ARG A 21 -24.10 -27.97 2.49
C ARG A 21 -24.39 -28.46 3.92
N ARG A 22 -24.29 -27.60 4.93
CA ARG A 22 -24.46 -27.96 6.36
C ARG A 22 -25.31 -26.95 7.12
N CYS A 23 -26.04 -27.46 8.12
CA CYS A 23 -26.95 -26.68 8.93
C CYS A 23 -26.17 -25.77 9.88
N VAL A 24 -26.53 -24.49 9.94
CA VAL A 24 -25.85 -23.53 10.83
C VAL A 24 -26.05 -23.86 12.31
N PHE A 25 -27.15 -24.52 12.67
CA PHE A 25 -27.49 -24.79 14.06
C PHE A 25 -26.99 -26.13 14.58
N CYS A 26 -27.18 -27.22 13.83
CA CYS A 26 -26.85 -28.58 14.28
C CYS A 26 -25.70 -29.22 13.49
N ASN A 27 -25.15 -28.53 12.49
CA ASN A 27 -24.06 -29.01 11.63
C ASN A 27 -24.36 -30.29 10.83
N ALA A 28 -25.62 -30.75 10.79
CA ALA A 28 -26.05 -31.86 9.96
C ALA A 28 -25.97 -31.51 8.46
N GLU A 29 -25.72 -32.50 7.61
CA GLU A 29 -25.72 -32.35 6.15
C GLU A 29 -27.13 -32.05 5.63
N LEU A 30 -27.24 -31.06 4.74
CA LEU A 30 -28.52 -30.69 4.13
C LEU A 30 -28.79 -31.49 2.85
N PRO A 31 -30.06 -31.80 2.55
CA PRO A 31 -30.44 -32.38 1.28
C PRO A 31 -30.06 -31.44 0.14
N GLU A 32 -29.40 -31.98 -0.88
CA GLU A 32 -28.99 -31.24 -2.07
C GLU A 32 -30.24 -30.91 -2.90
N ALA A 33 -30.72 -29.66 -2.80
CA ALA A 33 -31.82 -29.19 -3.62
C ALA A 33 -31.35 -29.02 -5.07
N PRO A 34 -32.17 -29.35 -6.08
CA PRO A 34 -31.84 -29.08 -7.48
C PRO A 34 -31.70 -27.56 -7.66
N LEU A 35 -30.46 -27.10 -7.73
CA LEU A 35 -30.12 -25.70 -7.97
C LEU A 35 -30.58 -25.31 -9.38
N PRO A 36 -31.24 -24.15 -9.57
CA PRO A 36 -31.49 -23.63 -10.90
C PRO A 36 -30.15 -23.47 -11.64
N PRO A 37 -30.11 -23.71 -12.97
CA PRO A 37 -28.89 -23.65 -13.75
C PRO A 37 -28.18 -22.31 -13.51
N GLN A 38 -26.93 -22.39 -13.05
CA GLN A 38 -26.10 -21.21 -12.85
C GLN A 38 -26.03 -20.44 -14.17
N ALA A 39 -26.47 -19.18 -14.13
CA ALA A 39 -26.26 -18.26 -15.25
C ALA A 39 -24.76 -18.26 -15.60
N PRO A 40 -24.39 -18.28 -16.88
CA PRO A 40 -23.00 -18.37 -17.29
C PRO A 40 -22.17 -17.30 -16.58
N ALA A 41 -21.10 -17.76 -15.93
CA ALA A 41 -20.13 -16.90 -15.27
C ALA A 41 -19.71 -15.81 -16.26
N SER A 42 -19.89 -14.55 -15.86
CA SER A 42 -19.31 -13.44 -16.58
C SER A 42 -17.81 -13.71 -16.77
N PRO A 43 -17.23 -13.38 -17.93
CA PRO A 43 -15.82 -13.64 -18.20
C PRO A 43 -14.97 -13.05 -17.06
N PRO A 44 -13.93 -13.77 -16.60
CA PRO A 44 -13.06 -13.27 -15.55
C PRO A 44 -12.54 -11.89 -15.98
N PRO A 45 -12.63 -10.86 -15.12
CA PRO A 45 -12.02 -9.57 -15.42
C PRO A 45 -10.53 -9.81 -15.73
N PRO A 46 -9.93 -9.02 -16.64
CA PRO A 46 -8.54 -9.21 -17.03
C PRO A 46 -7.64 -9.25 -15.79
N PRO A 47 -6.58 -10.06 -15.77
CA PRO A 47 -5.67 -10.15 -14.64
C PRO A 47 -4.96 -8.81 -14.47
N VAL A 48 -5.54 -7.93 -13.67
CA VAL A 48 -4.85 -6.72 -13.21
C VAL A 48 -3.78 -7.22 -12.25
N ALA A 49 -2.51 -7.04 -12.62
CA ALA A 49 -1.37 -7.49 -11.84
C ALA A 49 -1.51 -7.00 -10.40
N SER A 50 -1.82 -7.93 -9.49
CA SER A 50 -1.85 -7.63 -8.07
C SER A 50 -0.40 -7.56 -7.60
N LEU A 51 0.04 -6.36 -7.21
CA LEU A 51 1.40 -6.15 -6.73
C LEU A 51 1.35 -5.94 -5.22
N ALA A 52 2.10 -6.75 -4.48
CA ALA A 52 2.37 -6.52 -3.07
C ALA A 52 3.84 -6.15 -2.88
N VAL A 53 4.09 -5.04 -2.21
CA VAL A 53 5.43 -4.49 -1.95
C VAL A 53 5.63 -4.46 -0.46
N ASP A 54 6.63 -5.23 0.00
CA ASP A 54 7.11 -5.18 1.37
C ASP A 54 7.97 -3.93 1.59
N LEU A 55 7.55 -3.08 2.53
CA LEU A 55 8.23 -1.85 2.93
C LEU A 55 9.17 -2.09 4.14
N GLY A 56 9.24 -3.32 4.63
CA GLY A 56 10.01 -3.73 5.80
C GLY A 56 9.29 -3.43 7.12
N ASN A 57 9.71 -4.10 8.20
CA ASN A 57 9.16 -3.94 9.55
C ASN A 57 7.64 -4.18 9.64
N GLY A 58 7.12 -5.16 8.87
CA GLY A 58 5.70 -5.49 8.81
C GLY A 58 4.83 -4.43 8.14
N ARG A 59 5.44 -3.53 7.35
CA ARG A 59 4.74 -2.50 6.58
C ARG A 59 4.66 -2.94 5.13
N GLY A 60 3.58 -2.60 4.45
CA GLY A 60 3.34 -3.06 3.08
C GLY A 60 2.45 -2.11 2.30
N LEU A 61 2.60 -2.14 1.00
CA LEU A 61 1.69 -1.52 0.04
C LEU A 61 1.23 -2.62 -0.92
N SER A 62 -0.06 -2.81 -1.06
CA SER A 62 -0.60 -3.70 -2.09
C SER A 62 -1.58 -2.98 -3.01
N VAL A 63 -1.43 -3.27 -4.29
CA VAL A 63 -2.27 -2.82 -5.38
C VAL A 63 -3.11 -4.01 -5.80
N GLY A 64 -4.35 -4.08 -5.31
CA GLY A 64 -5.32 -5.09 -5.71
C GLY A 64 -6.15 -4.63 -6.91
N ALA A 65 -6.95 -5.55 -7.46
CA ALA A 65 -7.86 -5.25 -8.57
C ALA A 65 -8.95 -4.24 -8.17
N GLU A 66 -9.49 -4.35 -6.95
CA GLU A 66 -10.60 -3.51 -6.48
C GLU A 66 -10.18 -2.43 -5.48
N ARG A 67 -9.05 -2.62 -4.80
CA ARG A 67 -8.60 -1.75 -3.70
C ARG A 67 -7.10 -1.55 -3.67
N LEU A 68 -6.70 -0.39 -3.17
CA LEU A 68 -5.35 -0.09 -2.69
C LEU A 68 -5.31 -0.30 -1.19
N THR A 69 -4.33 -1.05 -0.72
CA THR A 69 -4.17 -1.36 0.70
C THR A 69 -2.80 -0.91 1.18
N TYR A 70 -2.78 -0.19 2.30
CA TYR A 70 -1.56 0.28 2.93
C TYR A 70 -1.49 -0.19 4.39
N GLN A 71 -0.48 -1.01 4.68
CA GLN A 71 -0.13 -1.44 6.04
C GLN A 71 0.98 -0.53 6.57
N GLY A 72 0.59 0.50 7.33
CA GLY A 72 1.54 1.49 7.87
C GLY A 72 2.32 1.04 9.11
N ARG A 73 1.79 0.08 9.87
CA ARG A 73 2.37 -0.45 11.11
C ARG A 73 2.28 -1.98 11.13
N PRO A 74 3.22 -2.70 11.77
CA PRO A 74 3.16 -4.16 11.87
C PRO A 74 1.93 -4.64 12.65
N VAL A 75 1.49 -3.88 13.65
CA VAL A 75 0.30 -4.16 14.44
C VAL A 75 -0.65 -2.97 14.31
N GLY A 76 -1.75 -3.17 13.60
CA GLY A 76 -2.77 -2.16 13.34
C GLY A 76 -3.62 -2.50 12.11
N PRO A 77 -4.82 -1.93 11.98
CA PRO A 77 -5.66 -2.17 10.82
C PRO A 77 -5.01 -1.61 9.54
N PRO A 78 -5.04 -2.35 8.41
CA PRO A 78 -4.66 -1.81 7.11
C PRO A 78 -5.59 -0.67 6.70
N LEU A 79 -5.05 0.31 5.97
CA LEU A 79 -5.86 1.32 5.30
C LEU A 79 -6.22 0.80 3.91
N ASP A 80 -7.49 0.48 3.72
CA ASP A 80 -8.07 0.05 2.45
C ASP A 80 -8.81 1.20 1.77
N VAL A 81 -8.50 1.45 0.51
CA VAL A 81 -9.21 2.43 -0.33
C VAL A 81 -9.64 1.74 -1.62
N ALA A 82 -10.96 1.69 -1.84
CA ALA A 82 -11.51 1.16 -3.09
C ALA A 82 -11.10 2.07 -4.27
N TRP A 83 -10.69 1.46 -5.38
CA TRP A 83 -10.31 2.18 -6.60
C TRP A 83 -11.43 3.10 -7.11
N THR A 84 -12.70 2.72 -6.90
CA THR A 84 -13.87 3.53 -7.26
C THR A 84 -13.91 4.89 -6.56
N ARG A 85 -13.30 5.01 -5.38
CA ARG A 85 -13.22 6.25 -4.62
C ARG A 85 -11.96 7.05 -4.91
N VAL A 86 -10.98 6.50 -5.63
CA VAL A 86 -9.72 7.18 -5.92
C VAL A 86 -9.92 8.14 -7.07
N ARG A 87 -9.69 9.43 -6.82
CA ARG A 87 -9.75 10.50 -7.83
C ARG A 87 -8.38 10.94 -8.32
N GLY A 88 -7.32 10.65 -7.57
CA GLY A 88 -5.96 10.93 -8.00
C GLY A 88 -4.93 10.29 -7.09
N LEU A 89 -3.73 10.09 -7.63
CA LEU A 89 -2.58 9.57 -6.91
C LEU A 89 -1.41 10.53 -7.07
N GLU A 90 -0.67 10.78 -6.00
CA GLU A 90 0.52 11.63 -6.05
C GLU A 90 1.72 10.90 -5.44
N TRP A 91 2.71 10.59 -6.27
CA TRP A 91 3.95 9.98 -5.82
C TRP A 91 4.99 11.06 -5.53
N ARG A 92 5.37 11.19 -4.25
CA ARG A 92 6.38 12.16 -3.82
C ARG A 92 7.69 11.47 -3.49
N THR A 93 8.76 11.98 -4.07
CA THR A 93 10.14 11.61 -3.73
C THR A 93 10.87 12.89 -3.30
N ARG A 94 11.42 12.90 -2.08
CA ARG A 94 12.22 14.04 -1.58
C ARG A 94 13.56 13.58 -1.01
N PRO A 95 14.64 14.36 -1.15
CA PRO A 95 15.92 14.06 -0.49
C PRO A 95 15.78 14.15 1.03
N TYR A 96 16.67 13.49 1.77
CA TYR A 96 16.72 13.55 3.23
C TYR A 96 17.40 14.83 3.71
N LEU A 97 16.66 15.95 3.62
CA LEU A 97 17.18 17.28 3.96
C LEU A 97 17.45 17.45 5.46
N GLU A 98 16.80 16.65 6.31
CA GLU A 98 17.03 16.66 7.75
C GLU A 98 18.50 16.35 8.10
N ALA A 99 19.21 15.59 7.26
CA ALA A 99 20.65 15.35 7.41
C ALA A 99 21.52 16.60 7.20
N LEU A 100 21.03 17.63 6.50
CA LEU A 100 21.75 18.90 6.34
C LEU A 100 21.90 19.65 7.66
N GLY A 101 21.13 19.30 8.70
CA GLY A 101 21.38 19.79 10.06
C GLY A 101 22.80 19.50 10.55
N LEU A 102 23.44 18.44 10.05
CA LEU A 102 24.83 18.13 10.38
C LEU A 102 25.84 19.15 9.86
N LEU A 103 25.46 19.99 8.89
CA LEU A 103 26.31 21.11 8.44
C LEU A 103 26.56 22.13 9.55
N ALA A 104 25.65 22.25 10.53
CA ALA A 104 25.87 23.11 11.68
C ALA A 104 27.15 22.70 12.46
N PHE A 105 27.44 21.40 12.56
CA PHE A 105 28.67 20.92 13.19
C PHE A 105 29.93 21.23 12.37
N ALA A 106 29.84 21.29 11.04
CA ALA A 106 30.95 21.74 10.23
C ALA A 106 31.24 23.23 10.45
N VAL A 107 30.19 24.06 10.54
CA VAL A 107 30.32 25.48 10.85
C VAL A 107 30.91 25.66 12.25
N LEU A 108 30.39 24.97 13.28
CA LEU A 108 30.94 25.03 14.63
C LEU A 108 32.38 24.49 14.70
N GLY A 109 32.65 23.40 13.98
CA GLY A 109 33.96 22.78 13.85
C GLY A 109 34.98 23.75 13.28
N PHE A 110 34.62 24.58 12.30
CA PHE A 110 35.51 25.58 11.71
C PHE A 110 36.08 26.56 12.75
N TRP A 111 35.27 26.97 13.73
CA TRP A 111 35.69 27.87 14.82
C TRP A 111 36.32 27.15 16.02
N ALA A 112 36.41 25.81 16.00
CA ALA A 112 36.92 25.05 17.12
C ALA A 112 38.43 25.31 17.33
N PRO A 113 38.91 25.40 18.59
CA PRO A 113 40.33 25.65 18.86
C PRO A 113 41.21 24.42 18.66
N ALA A 114 40.65 23.21 18.84
CA ALA A 114 41.39 21.96 18.71
C ALA A 114 41.23 21.34 17.31
N SER A 115 42.35 20.98 16.68
CA SER A 115 42.39 20.24 15.40
C SER A 115 41.49 19.00 15.35
N PRO A 116 41.41 18.11 16.38
CA PRO A 116 40.50 16.96 16.32
C PRO A 116 39.02 17.36 16.25
N LEU A 117 38.62 18.44 16.94
CA LEU A 117 37.24 18.94 16.89
C LEU A 117 36.89 19.54 15.53
N ARG A 118 37.84 20.24 14.89
CA ARG A 118 37.68 20.71 13.51
C ARG A 118 37.39 19.55 12.56
N LEU A 119 38.22 18.50 12.63
CA LEU A 119 38.09 17.31 11.78
C LEU A 119 36.73 16.64 11.99
N MET A 120 36.31 16.41 13.24
CA MET A 120 35.01 15.80 13.53
C MET A 120 33.83 16.63 13.01
N GLY A 121 33.90 17.96 13.12
CA GLY A 121 32.88 18.86 12.56
C GLY A 121 32.77 18.74 11.03
N PHE A 122 33.90 18.75 10.32
CA PHE A 122 33.92 18.55 8.87
C PHE A 122 33.40 17.17 8.46
N LEU A 123 33.81 16.10 9.17
CA LEU A 123 33.31 14.75 8.91
C LEU A 123 31.80 14.66 9.10
N ALA A 124 31.24 15.28 10.15
CA ALA A 124 29.81 15.34 10.37
C ALA A 124 29.07 16.05 9.23
N GLY A 125 29.57 17.21 8.78
CA GLY A 125 28.99 17.94 7.65
C GLY A 125 29.06 17.15 6.33
N ALA A 126 30.21 16.54 6.03
CA ALA A 126 30.38 15.69 4.85
C ALA A 126 29.42 14.48 4.88
N LEU A 127 29.27 13.85 6.05
CA LEU A 127 28.31 12.77 6.25
C LEU A 127 26.86 13.25 6.04
N GLY A 128 26.50 14.44 6.54
CA GLY A 128 25.19 15.04 6.32
C GLY A 128 24.86 15.25 4.84
N LEU A 129 25.81 15.79 4.07
CA LEU A 129 25.68 15.96 2.62
C LEU A 129 25.53 14.61 1.92
N LEU A 130 26.35 13.62 2.28
CA LEU A 130 26.31 12.29 1.71
C LEU A 130 24.94 11.64 1.97
N LEU A 131 24.43 11.72 3.20
CA LEU A 131 23.11 11.20 3.56
C LEU A 131 21.99 11.90 2.80
N ALA A 132 22.01 13.23 2.70
CA ALA A 132 21.01 13.99 1.95
C ALA A 132 21.00 13.65 0.44
N ALA A 133 22.19 13.38 -0.13
CA ALA A 133 22.33 13.02 -1.53
C ALA A 133 21.90 11.57 -1.83
N LEU A 134 22.17 10.63 -0.90
CA LEU A 134 21.95 9.21 -1.12
C LEU A 134 20.59 8.70 -0.63
N TYR A 135 20.05 9.26 0.46
CA TYR A 135 18.77 8.82 1.01
C TYR A 135 17.61 9.62 0.45
N ARG A 136 16.57 8.91 0.01
CA ARG A 136 15.32 9.49 -0.49
C ARG A 136 14.14 9.01 0.33
N HIS A 137 13.28 9.93 0.68
CA HIS A 137 11.96 9.65 1.22
C HIS A 137 10.96 9.44 0.10
N HIS A 138 10.17 8.37 0.22
CA HIS A 138 9.08 8.07 -0.67
C HIS A 138 7.75 8.15 0.09
N ALA A 139 6.77 8.81 -0.50
CA ALA A 139 5.40 8.88 0.01
C ALA A 139 4.40 8.81 -1.14
N LEU A 140 3.27 8.17 -0.90
CA LEU A 140 2.14 8.12 -1.82
C LEU A 140 0.99 8.89 -1.17
N THR A 141 0.43 9.86 -1.87
CA THR A 141 -0.79 10.55 -1.44
C THR A 141 -1.94 10.06 -2.30
N VAL A 142 -2.98 9.53 -1.67
CA VAL A 142 -4.20 9.09 -2.35
C VAL A 142 -5.26 10.16 -2.15
N VAL A 143 -5.75 10.72 -3.25
CA VAL A 143 -6.84 11.70 -3.27
C VAL A 143 -8.14 10.94 -3.48
N VAL A 144 -9.04 11.01 -2.51
CA VAL A 144 -10.33 10.30 -2.49
C VAL A 144 -11.45 11.25 -2.94
N GLU A 145 -12.58 10.69 -3.36
CA GLU A 145 -13.76 11.40 -3.87
C GLU A 145 -14.25 12.55 -2.99
N ASP A 146 -14.17 12.42 -1.66
CA ASP A 146 -14.54 13.47 -0.71
C ASP A 146 -13.53 14.63 -0.63
N GLY A 147 -12.53 14.66 -1.52
CA GLY A 147 -11.41 15.61 -1.48
C GLY A 147 -10.35 15.28 -0.41
N ALA A 148 -10.58 14.24 0.40
CA ALA A 148 -9.65 13.80 1.42
C ALA A 148 -8.32 13.32 0.81
N ARG A 149 -7.21 13.76 1.41
CA ARG A 149 -5.85 13.36 0.99
C ARG A 149 -5.24 12.44 2.04
N LEU A 150 -5.14 11.16 1.70
CA LEU A 150 -4.53 10.15 2.56
C LEU A 150 -3.04 10.05 2.23
N GLN A 151 -2.20 10.53 3.15
CA GLN A 151 -0.75 10.45 2.98
C GLN A 151 -0.21 9.13 3.54
N TRP A 152 0.36 8.30 2.68
CA TRP A 152 0.97 7.02 3.01
C TRP A 152 2.49 7.11 2.92
N PRO A 153 3.21 7.20 4.05
CA PRO A 153 4.67 7.23 4.04
C PRO A 153 5.20 5.85 3.64
N LEU A 154 5.93 5.73 2.54
CA LEU A 154 6.52 4.45 2.10
C LEU A 154 7.89 4.19 2.76
N GLY A 155 8.48 5.24 3.33
CA GLY A 155 9.72 5.18 4.10
C GLY A 155 10.90 5.75 3.34
N MET A 156 12.11 5.40 3.78
CA MET A 156 13.36 5.84 3.19
C MET A 156 14.01 4.69 2.42
N ALA A 157 14.60 5.02 1.28
CA ALA A 157 15.45 4.10 0.52
C ALA A 157 16.77 4.77 0.18
N LEU A 158 17.85 3.99 0.25
CA LEU A 158 19.15 4.38 -0.27
C LEU A 158 19.12 4.27 -1.80
N LYS A 159 19.66 5.27 -2.49
CA LYS A 159 19.79 5.27 -3.94
C LYS A 159 20.58 4.04 -4.42
N GLY A 160 20.06 3.33 -5.40
CA GLY A 160 20.61 2.09 -5.95
C GLY A 160 20.32 0.83 -5.12
N SER A 161 19.62 0.93 -3.99
CA SER A 161 19.31 -0.23 -3.17
C SER A 161 18.20 -1.10 -3.76
N ALA A 162 18.18 -2.39 -3.41
CA ALA A 162 17.07 -3.29 -3.74
C ALA A 162 15.71 -2.81 -3.20
N ARG A 163 15.71 -1.96 -2.15
CA ARG A 163 14.49 -1.32 -1.64
C ARG A 163 14.00 -0.22 -2.58
N GLU A 164 14.90 0.61 -3.12
CA GLU A 164 14.52 1.62 -4.11
C GLU A 164 13.98 0.96 -5.37
N ALA A 165 14.64 -0.10 -5.87
CA ALA A 165 14.15 -0.84 -7.03
C ALA A 165 12.73 -1.39 -6.84
N ARG A 166 12.42 -1.94 -5.66
CA ARG A 166 11.06 -2.39 -5.31
C ARG A 166 10.05 -1.25 -5.28
N LEU A 167 10.41 -0.08 -4.75
CA LEU A 167 9.54 1.10 -4.73
C LEU A 167 9.31 1.68 -6.13
N VAL A 168 10.33 1.66 -6.98
CA VAL A 168 10.21 2.09 -8.39
C VAL A 168 9.31 1.13 -9.17
N ALA A 169 9.48 -0.18 -9.01
CA ALA A 169 8.58 -1.17 -9.60
C ALA A 169 7.13 -1.00 -9.11
N ALA A 170 6.96 -0.71 -7.81
CA ALA A 170 5.65 -0.39 -7.23
C ALA A 170 5.00 0.82 -7.89
N ARG A 171 5.78 1.88 -8.10
CA ARG A 171 5.31 3.09 -8.78
C ARG A 171 4.85 2.79 -10.20
N VAL A 172 5.62 2.03 -10.97
CA VAL A 172 5.26 1.66 -12.35
C VAL A 172 3.96 0.86 -12.39
N ALA A 173 3.83 -0.19 -11.57
CA ALA A 173 2.61 -0.98 -11.50
C ALA A 173 1.39 -0.14 -11.07
N LEU A 174 1.58 0.79 -10.12
CA LEU A 174 0.55 1.73 -9.68
C LEU A 174 0.12 2.67 -10.81
N MET A 175 1.07 3.22 -11.57
CA MET A 175 0.78 4.06 -12.73
C MET A 175 0.02 3.31 -13.83
N ASP A 176 0.41 2.09 -14.13
CA ASP A 176 -0.27 1.27 -15.14
C ASP A 176 -1.70 0.92 -14.69
N THR A 177 -1.86 0.55 -13.42
CA THR A 177 -3.16 0.23 -12.81
C THR A 177 -4.09 1.46 -12.77
N ALA A 178 -3.54 2.63 -12.48
CA ALA A 178 -4.25 3.90 -12.46
C ALA A 178 -4.64 4.36 -13.87
N ARG A 179 -3.73 4.24 -14.85
CA ARG A 179 -3.98 4.55 -16.26
C ARG A 179 -5.11 3.69 -16.82
N ALA A 180 -5.10 2.38 -16.53
CA ALA A 180 -6.17 1.47 -16.92
C ALA A 180 -7.55 1.84 -16.35
N ARG A 181 -7.58 2.64 -15.28
CA ARG A 181 -8.80 3.10 -14.58
C ARG A 181 -9.12 4.57 -14.84
N GLY A 182 -8.34 5.28 -15.66
CA GLY A 182 -8.52 6.71 -15.91
C GLY A 182 -8.24 7.59 -14.68
N VAL A 183 -7.47 7.10 -13.71
CA VAL A 183 -7.10 7.85 -12.51
C VAL A 183 -5.82 8.64 -12.80
N PRO A 184 -5.82 9.98 -12.64
CA PRO A 184 -4.62 10.79 -12.83
C PRO A 184 -3.57 10.47 -11.76
N VAL A 185 -2.32 10.36 -12.20
CA VAL A 185 -1.15 10.18 -11.31
C VAL A 185 -0.22 11.37 -11.50
N ALA A 186 0.08 12.08 -10.42
CA ALA A 186 1.07 13.16 -10.38
C ALA A 186 2.37 12.67 -9.74
N GLY A 187 3.52 13.16 -10.19
CA GLY A 187 4.82 12.76 -9.67
C GLY A 187 5.97 13.27 -10.54
N PRO A 188 7.23 12.98 -10.15
CA PRO A 188 8.41 13.52 -10.81
C PRO A 188 8.59 13.11 -12.29
N ASP A 189 7.83 12.12 -12.76
CA ASP A 189 7.83 11.64 -14.15
C ASP A 189 6.39 11.53 -14.73
N ALA A 190 5.42 12.25 -14.15
CA ALA A 190 4.03 12.30 -14.62
C ALA A 190 3.83 13.33 -15.73
#